data_AF-A0A5B8VYE6-F1
#
_entry.id   AF-A0A5B8VYE6-F1
#
_cell.length_a   1.000
_cell.length_b   1.000
_cell.length_c   1.000
_cell.angle_alpha   90.00
_cell.angle_beta   90.00
_cell.angle_gamma   90.00
#
_symmetry.space_group_name_H-M   'P 1'
#
loop_
_entity.id
_entity.type
_entity.pdbx_description
1 polymer ?
#
loop_
_entity_poly.entity_id
_entity_poly.type
_entity_poly.pdbx_seq_one_letter_code
_entity_poly.pdbx_strand_id
1 'polypeptide(L)'
;MKLRLNYWQLIALFSPFILVIGCTFMPNHIRAKYYINAEMICLLLCIVFLLAISYQTYLVVFFNKKIKGSIWIIINNVPPVLLTFFCTYGCTLLLAEDFNGKKSPDGPTSGSDFWLVKIIVGILFIHELITFFVINNLYVSAKIERVKDSLLRQKLSDDFWEPMKKLLIISILGSAGSFVLAIVALVIKMRFLKD
;
A
#
# COMPACT_ATOMS: atom_id res chain seq x y z
N MET A 1 -21.11 6.58 -9.84
CA MET A 1 -19.93 6.81 -10.71
C MET A 1 -18.97 5.65 -10.51
N LYS A 2 -18.54 4.94 -11.57
CA LYS A 2 -17.56 3.84 -11.45
C LYS A 2 -16.18 4.38 -11.79
N LEU A 3 -15.26 4.41 -10.83
CA LEU A 3 -13.85 4.68 -11.09
C LEU A 3 -13.27 3.46 -11.81
N ARG A 4 -13.15 3.53 -13.14
CA ARG A 4 -12.37 2.58 -13.94
C ARG A 4 -10.95 3.13 -14.04
N LEU A 5 -10.00 2.55 -13.30
CA LEU A 5 -8.60 2.92 -13.45
C LEU A 5 -8.08 2.34 -14.77
N ASN A 6 -7.68 3.21 -15.69
CA ASN A 6 -6.92 2.82 -16.88
C ASN A 6 -5.47 2.48 -16.47
N TYR A 7 -4.76 1.70 -17.31
CA TYR A 7 -3.38 1.29 -17.05
C TYR A 7 -2.46 2.46 -16.69
N TRP A 8 -2.60 3.61 -17.36
CA TRP A 8 -1.85 4.82 -17.07
C TRP A 8 -2.17 5.44 -15.70
N GLN A 9 -3.42 5.36 -15.24
CA GLN A 9 -3.80 5.86 -13.91
C GLN A 9 -3.26 4.95 -12.80
N LEU A 10 -3.18 3.65 -13.06
CA LEU A 10 -2.48 2.70 -12.20
C LEU A 10 -0.98 2.96 -12.19
N ILE A 11 -0.33 3.12 -13.35
CA ILE A 11 1.10 3.49 -13.42
C ILE A 11 1.35 4.81 -12.69
N ALA A 12 0.46 5.80 -12.84
CA ALA A 12 0.54 7.07 -12.11
C ALA A 12 0.38 6.87 -10.59
N LEU A 13 -0.47 5.94 -10.14
CA LEU A 13 -0.60 5.57 -8.72
C LEU A 13 0.72 5.07 -8.13
N PHE A 14 1.51 4.35 -8.93
CA PHE A 14 2.84 3.86 -8.55
C PHE A 14 3.98 4.74 -9.06
N SER A 15 3.72 5.85 -9.74
CA SER A 15 4.77 6.77 -10.19
C SER A 15 5.53 7.46 -9.05
N PRO A 16 4.90 7.78 -7.89
CA PRO A 16 5.65 8.29 -6.75
C PRO A 16 6.74 7.32 -6.34
N PHE A 17 6.50 6.01 -6.45
CA PHE A 17 7.42 4.91 -6.16
C PHE A 17 8.73 4.98 -6.96
N ILE A 18 8.63 5.18 -8.27
CA ILE A 18 9.78 5.18 -9.19
C ILE A 18 10.61 6.45 -8.98
N LEU A 19 9.94 7.59 -8.83
CA LEU A 19 10.58 8.88 -8.56
C LEU A 19 11.31 8.88 -7.21
N VAL A 20 10.65 8.32 -6.20
CA VAL A 20 11.16 8.12 -4.83
C VAL A 20 12.43 7.30 -4.82
N ILE A 21 12.44 6.13 -5.47
CA ILE A 21 13.63 5.29 -5.48
C ILE A 21 14.79 5.97 -6.23
N GLY A 22 14.51 6.68 -7.32
CA GLY A 22 15.51 7.50 -8.01
C GLY A 22 16.13 8.57 -7.09
N CYS A 23 15.32 9.19 -6.22
CA CYS A 23 15.76 10.22 -5.27
C CYS A 23 16.58 9.68 -4.10
N THR A 24 16.41 8.42 -3.67
CA THR A 24 17.28 7.80 -2.63
C THR A 24 18.74 7.69 -3.06
N PHE A 25 19.02 7.72 -4.37
CA PHE A 25 20.36 7.54 -4.93
C PHE A 25 21.04 8.82 -5.39
N MET A 26 20.37 9.97 -5.25
CA MET A 26 21.07 11.24 -5.44
C MET A 26 22.14 11.36 -4.35
N PRO A 27 23.43 11.53 -4.72
CA PRO A 27 24.51 11.68 -3.76
C PRO A 27 24.32 13.01 -3.00
N ASN A 28 23.58 12.94 -1.91
CA ASN A 28 23.50 14.06 -0.97
C ASN A 28 24.74 14.02 -0.10
N HIS A 29 25.65 14.98 -0.31
CA HIS A 29 26.86 15.21 0.49
C HIS A 29 26.60 15.50 1.99
N ILE A 30 25.34 15.45 2.45
CA ILE A 30 24.94 15.76 3.82
C ILE A 30 24.09 14.60 4.36
N ARG A 31 24.65 13.84 5.30
CA ARG A 31 24.03 12.66 5.95
C ARG A 31 22.59 12.92 6.42
N ALA A 32 22.28 14.12 6.93
CA ALA A 32 20.94 14.49 7.37
C ALA A 32 19.90 14.54 6.23
N LYS A 33 20.28 15.02 5.04
CA LYS A 33 19.39 15.04 3.86
C LYS A 33 19.10 13.63 3.33
N TYR A 34 20.00 12.68 3.56
CA TYR A 34 19.79 11.28 3.18
C TYR A 34 18.70 10.61 4.03
N TYR A 35 18.69 10.81 5.35
CA TYR A 35 17.66 10.25 6.24
C TYR A 35 16.27 10.85 5.96
N ILE A 36 16.16 12.17 5.83
CA ILE A 36 14.90 12.84 5.50
C ILE A 36 14.36 12.34 4.16
N ASN A 37 15.22 12.20 3.14
CA ASN A 37 14.80 11.63 1.86
C ASN A 37 14.32 10.18 2.01
N ALA A 38 15.05 9.34 2.74
CA ALA A 38 14.67 7.94 2.97
C ALA A 38 13.33 7.80 3.73
N GLU A 39 13.06 8.67 4.70
CA GLU A 39 11.81 8.68 5.46
C GLU A 39 10.63 9.16 4.62
N MET A 40 10.79 10.25 3.86
CA MET A 40 9.78 10.68 2.88
C MET A 40 9.49 9.58 1.86
N ILE A 41 10.52 8.83 1.47
CA ILE A 41 10.41 7.71 0.53
C ILE A 41 9.60 6.56 1.09
N CYS A 42 9.88 6.13 2.33
CA CYS A 42 9.08 5.13 3.04
C CYS A 42 7.62 5.58 3.25
N LEU A 43 7.41 6.88 3.42
CA LEU A 43 6.08 7.44 3.64
C LEU A 43 5.24 7.49 2.35
N LEU A 44 5.84 7.91 1.23
CA LEU A 44 5.23 7.84 -0.09
C LEU A 44 4.91 6.38 -0.48
N LEU A 45 5.80 5.45 -0.14
CA LEU A 45 5.58 4.01 -0.31
C LEU A 45 4.33 3.53 0.44
N CYS A 46 4.22 3.88 1.73
CA CYS A 46 3.05 3.56 2.54
C CYS A 46 1.76 4.12 1.91
N ILE A 47 1.74 5.41 1.56
CA ILE A 47 0.56 6.06 0.97
C ILE A 47 0.09 5.35 -0.32
N VAL A 48 1.01 4.97 -1.20
CA VAL A 48 0.67 4.28 -2.46
C VAL A 48 0.03 2.92 -2.18
N PHE A 49 0.59 2.13 -1.26
CA PHE A 49 0.00 0.84 -0.87
C PHE A 49 -1.39 1.03 -0.26
N LEU A 50 -1.56 2.01 0.64
CA LEU A 50 -2.83 2.31 1.27
C LEU A 50 -3.90 2.73 0.26
N LEU A 51 -3.53 3.53 -0.75
CA LEU A 51 -4.43 3.92 -1.84
C LEU A 51 -4.85 2.70 -2.69
N ALA A 52 -3.90 1.82 -3.02
CA ALA A 52 -4.20 0.59 -3.75
C ALA A 52 -5.17 -0.30 -2.96
N ILE A 53 -4.89 -0.51 -1.67
CA ILE A 53 -5.73 -1.36 -0.83
C ILE A 53 -7.12 -0.75 -0.62
N SER A 54 -7.19 0.55 -0.33
CA SER A 54 -8.46 1.28 -0.22
C SER A 54 -9.31 1.18 -1.48
N TYR A 55 -8.68 1.30 -2.66
CA TYR A 55 -9.39 1.16 -3.94
C TYR A 55 -9.90 -0.26 -4.17
N GLN A 56 -9.11 -1.29 -3.85
CA GLN A 56 -9.55 -2.68 -3.96
C GLN A 56 -10.69 -3.00 -2.99
N THR A 57 -10.58 -2.55 -1.74
CA THR A 57 -11.63 -2.65 -0.74
C THR A 57 -12.93 -2.00 -1.22
N TYR A 58 -12.85 -0.80 -1.81
CA TYR A 58 -14.00 -0.16 -2.43
C TYR A 58 -14.65 -1.04 -3.52
N LEU A 59 -13.85 -1.62 -4.42
CA LEU A 59 -14.35 -2.50 -5.48
C LEU A 59 -15.05 -3.75 -4.91
N VAL A 60 -14.46 -4.39 -3.91
CA VAL A 60 -14.98 -5.61 -3.29
C VAL A 60 -16.27 -5.35 -2.51
N VAL A 61 -16.31 -4.27 -1.73
CA VAL A 61 -17.53 -3.89 -0.98
C VAL A 61 -18.65 -3.54 -1.95
N PHE A 62 -18.37 -2.83 -3.03
CA PHE A 62 -19.38 -2.50 -4.04
C PHE A 62 -19.85 -3.73 -4.82
N PHE A 63 -18.94 -4.63 -5.18
CA PHE A 63 -19.28 -5.93 -5.77
C PHE A 63 -20.21 -6.71 -4.85
N ASN A 64 -19.85 -6.83 -3.56
CA ASN A 64 -20.63 -7.54 -2.56
C ASN A 64 -22.04 -6.97 -2.41
N LYS A 65 -22.19 -5.64 -2.42
CA LYS A 65 -23.51 -4.99 -2.43
C LYS A 65 -24.30 -5.34 -3.69
N LYS A 66 -23.66 -5.31 -4.86
CA LYS A 66 -24.31 -5.58 -6.16
C LYS A 66 -24.82 -7.02 -6.28
N ILE A 67 -24.11 -8.00 -5.71
CA ILE A 67 -24.52 -9.41 -5.72
C ILE A 67 -25.31 -9.83 -4.48
N LYS A 68 -25.66 -8.88 -3.59
CA LYS A 68 -26.31 -9.15 -2.27
C LYS A 68 -25.56 -10.23 -1.48
N GLY A 69 -24.24 -10.12 -1.44
CA GLY A 69 -23.35 -11.08 -0.79
C GLY A 69 -23.31 -10.91 0.74
N SER A 70 -22.35 -11.57 1.37
CA SER A 70 -22.31 -11.71 2.84
C SER A 70 -21.80 -10.45 3.54
N ILE A 71 -22.34 -10.16 4.74
CA ILE A 71 -21.83 -9.09 5.62
C ILE A 71 -20.40 -9.35 6.11
N TRP A 72 -19.97 -10.61 6.18
CA TRP A 72 -18.61 -10.98 6.60
C TRP A 72 -17.53 -10.42 5.68
N ILE A 73 -17.83 -10.22 4.40
CA ILE A 73 -16.89 -9.60 3.45
C ILE A 73 -16.72 -8.11 3.74
N ILE A 74 -17.77 -7.45 4.24
CA ILE A 74 -17.69 -6.05 4.67
C ILE A 74 -16.82 -5.97 5.92
N ILE A 75 -17.07 -6.84 6.90
CA ILE A 75 -16.31 -6.90 8.16
C ILE A 75 -14.82 -7.19 7.89
N ASN A 76 -14.50 -8.17 7.03
CA ASN A 76 -13.11 -8.51 6.67
C ASN A 76 -12.36 -7.35 5.98
N ASN A 77 -13.10 -6.38 5.41
CA ASN A 77 -12.51 -5.20 4.77
C ASN A 77 -12.47 -3.97 5.70
N VAL A 78 -12.94 -4.05 6.95
CA VAL A 78 -12.80 -2.96 7.95
C VAL A 78 -11.36 -2.81 8.46
N PRO A 79 -10.62 -3.88 8.83
CA PRO A 79 -9.25 -3.74 9.31
C PRO A 79 -8.30 -3.06 8.32
N PRO A 80 -8.34 -3.34 6.99
CA PRO A 80 -7.57 -2.58 5.98
C PRO A 80 -7.81 -1.06 6.02
N VAL A 81 -9.07 -0.64 6.21
CA VAL A 81 -9.43 0.79 6.27
C VAL A 81 -8.91 1.43 7.56
N LEU A 82 -9.00 0.71 8.68
CA LEU A 82 -8.45 1.19 9.96
C LEU A 82 -6.93 1.30 9.91
N LEU A 83 -6.25 0.33 9.30
CA LEU A 83 -4.81 0.36 9.15
C LEU A 83 -4.36 1.51 8.24
N THR A 84 -5.11 1.76 7.16
CA THR A 84 -4.91 2.94 6.32
C THR A 84 -4.95 4.24 7.12
N PHE A 85 -5.93 4.38 8.01
CA PHE A 85 -6.04 5.55 8.87
C PHE A 85 -4.87 5.66 9.86
N PHE A 86 -4.50 4.56 10.54
CA PHE A 86 -3.39 4.55 11.49
C PHE A 86 -2.03 4.80 10.83
N CYS A 87 -1.76 4.20 9.67
CA CYS A 87 -0.53 4.41 8.93
C CYS A 87 -0.44 5.84 8.40
N THR A 88 -1.54 6.42 7.91
CA THR A 88 -1.57 7.83 7.46
C THR A 88 -1.31 8.78 8.64
N TYR A 89 -1.96 8.54 9.78
CA TYR A 89 -1.79 9.33 10.99
C TYR A 89 -0.35 9.23 11.57
N GLY A 90 0.20 8.02 11.64
CA GLY A 90 1.59 7.80 12.06
C GLY A 90 2.59 8.47 11.12
N CYS A 91 2.35 8.40 9.81
CA CYS A 91 3.13 9.10 8.80
C CYS A 91 3.09 10.63 9.01
N THR A 92 1.92 11.21 9.30
CA THR A 92 1.81 12.65 9.57
C THR A 92 2.51 13.09 10.85
N LEU A 93 2.49 12.27 11.91
CA LEU A 93 3.18 12.56 13.16
C LEU A 93 4.71 12.53 12.98
N LEU A 94 5.23 11.53 12.27
CA LEU A 94 6.66 11.43 11.97
C LEU A 94 7.15 12.63 11.14
N LEU A 95 6.40 13.04 10.10
CA LEU A 95 6.72 14.23 9.32
C LEU A 95 6.69 15.51 10.18
N ALA A 96 5.75 15.61 11.13
CA ALA A 96 5.62 16.78 11.98
C ALA A 96 6.74 16.91 13.03
N GLU A 97 7.27 15.79 13.54
CA GLU A 97 8.41 15.77 14.46
C GLU A 97 9.71 16.18 13.75
N ASP A 98 9.94 15.69 12.54
CA ASP A 98 11.15 15.97 11.76
C ASP A 98 11.19 17.41 11.20
N PHE A 99 10.05 17.95 10.75
CA PHE A 99 9.97 19.33 10.24
C PHE A 99 10.14 20.40 11.32
N ASN A 100 9.79 20.11 12.57
CA ASN A 100 9.87 21.09 13.65
C ASN A 100 11.22 21.12 14.36
N GLY A 101 12.19 20.26 13.98
CA GLY A 101 13.56 20.25 14.50
C GLY A 101 13.68 19.99 16.01
N LYS A 102 12.56 19.78 16.70
CA LYS A 102 12.49 19.46 18.12
C LYS A 102 12.36 17.95 18.23
N LYS A 103 13.50 17.26 18.33
CA LYS A 103 13.55 16.02 19.11
C LYS A 103 13.25 16.40 20.55
N SER A 104 11.98 16.60 20.87
CA SER A 104 11.58 16.87 22.24
C SER A 104 11.89 15.59 23.01
N PRO A 105 12.75 15.63 24.05
CA PRO A 105 12.93 14.48 24.93
C PRO A 105 11.63 14.10 25.67
N ASP A 106 10.57 14.91 25.53
CA ASP A 106 9.21 14.69 26.03
C ASP A 106 8.17 14.58 24.88
N GLY A 107 8.61 14.25 23.66
CA GLY A 107 7.68 13.91 22.58
C GLY A 107 6.80 12.73 23.00
N PRO A 108 5.59 12.56 22.45
CA PRO A 108 4.69 11.45 22.80
C PRO A 108 5.30 10.06 22.58
N THR A 109 6.48 10.00 21.98
CA THR A 109 7.28 8.82 21.69
C THR A 109 8.48 8.55 22.62
N SER A 110 8.84 9.47 23.53
CA SER A 110 10.11 9.39 24.26
C SER A 110 10.10 8.50 25.52
N GLY A 111 8.94 7.98 25.93
CA GLY A 111 8.83 7.10 27.11
C GLY A 111 7.85 5.93 26.95
N SER A 112 7.23 5.79 25.79
CA SER A 112 6.20 4.79 25.52
C SER A 112 6.80 3.60 24.78
N ASP A 113 6.81 2.44 25.46
CA ASP A 113 7.24 1.18 24.87
C ASP A 113 6.17 0.69 23.87
N PHE A 114 6.22 1.22 22.65
CA PHE A 114 5.25 0.92 21.58
C PHE A 114 5.36 -0.50 21.02
N TRP A 115 6.06 -1.41 21.69
CA TRP A 115 6.25 -2.77 21.19
C TRP A 115 4.92 -3.48 20.91
N LEU A 116 3.94 -3.36 21.80
CA LEU A 116 2.60 -3.92 21.60
C LEU A 116 1.88 -3.28 20.39
N VAL A 117 1.96 -1.95 20.25
CA VAL A 117 1.35 -1.22 19.14
C VAL A 117 2.00 -1.63 17.81
N LYS A 118 3.33 -1.77 17.77
CA LYS A 118 4.08 -2.24 16.59
C LYS A 118 3.66 -3.66 16.18
N ILE A 119 3.45 -4.55 17.16
CA ILE A 119 2.96 -5.92 16.88
C ILE A 119 1.54 -5.89 16.32
N ILE A 120 0.63 -5.12 16.94
CA ILE A 120 -0.76 -5.01 16.46
C ILE A 120 -0.78 -4.47 15.04
N VAL A 121 -0.03 -3.41 14.76
CA VAL A 121 0.11 -2.84 13.41
C VAL A 121 0.71 -3.87 12.44
N GLY A 122 1.73 -4.63 12.86
CA GLY A 122 2.32 -5.68 12.03
C GLY A 122 1.34 -6.80 11.68
N ILE A 123 0.54 -7.26 12.64
CA ILE A 123 -0.50 -8.28 12.41
C ILE A 123 -1.57 -7.75 11.46
N LEU A 124 -2.03 -6.52 11.67
CA LEU A 124 -2.99 -5.87 10.78
C LEU A 124 -2.44 -5.73 9.35
N PHE A 125 -1.15 -5.41 9.22
CA PHE A 125 -0.49 -5.27 7.91
C PHE A 125 -0.41 -6.62 7.18
N ILE A 126 -0.03 -7.69 7.88
CA ILE A 126 -0.03 -9.05 7.30
C ILE A 126 -1.45 -9.45 6.87
N HIS A 127 -2.44 -9.22 7.74
CA HIS A 127 -3.84 -9.51 7.43
C HIS A 127 -4.33 -8.73 6.21
N GLU A 128 -3.92 -7.47 6.09
CA GLU A 128 -4.26 -6.62 4.97
C GLU A 128 -3.63 -7.11 3.67
N LEU A 129 -2.34 -7.48 3.68
CA LEU A 129 -1.67 -8.06 2.52
C LEU A 129 -2.36 -9.36 2.07
N ILE A 130 -2.66 -10.27 2.99
CA ILE A 130 -3.37 -11.51 2.67
C ILE A 130 -4.75 -11.21 2.09
N THR A 131 -5.47 -10.26 2.68
CA THR A 131 -6.79 -9.87 2.22
C THR A 131 -6.74 -9.28 0.81
N PHE A 132 -5.75 -8.40 0.57
CA PHE A 132 -5.56 -7.72 -0.71
C PHE A 132 -5.11 -8.67 -1.82
N PHE A 133 -4.03 -9.41 -1.59
CA PHE A 133 -3.44 -10.27 -2.61
C PHE A 133 -4.29 -11.52 -2.87
N VAL A 134 -4.95 -12.07 -1.84
CA VAL A 134 -5.56 -13.41 -1.90
C VAL A 134 -7.09 -13.35 -1.72
N ILE A 135 -7.57 -12.98 -0.53
CA ILE A 135 -8.98 -13.22 -0.14
C ILE A 135 -9.94 -12.47 -1.07
N ASN A 136 -9.69 -11.19 -1.31
CA ASN A 136 -10.58 -10.34 -2.11
C ASN A 136 -10.65 -10.82 -3.58
N ASN A 137 -9.51 -11.18 -4.18
CA ASN A 137 -9.45 -11.67 -5.56
C ASN A 137 -10.17 -13.01 -5.71
N LEU A 138 -9.91 -13.96 -4.80
CA LEU A 138 -10.57 -15.27 -4.80
C LEU A 138 -12.08 -15.14 -4.61
N TYR A 139 -12.52 -14.27 -3.69
CA TYR A 139 -13.93 -14.03 -3.44
C TYR A 139 -14.66 -13.55 -4.69
N VAL A 140 -14.12 -12.52 -5.36
CA VAL A 140 -14.74 -11.95 -6.56
C VAL A 140 -14.74 -12.95 -7.72
N SER A 141 -13.62 -13.64 -7.97
CA SER A 141 -13.53 -14.67 -9.02
C SER A 141 -14.54 -15.79 -8.81
N ALA A 142 -14.54 -16.40 -7.62
CA ALA A 142 -15.42 -17.53 -7.32
C ALA A 142 -16.91 -17.17 -7.37
N LYS A 143 -17.27 -15.91 -7.04
CA LYS A 143 -18.66 -15.45 -7.13
C LYS A 143 -19.08 -15.18 -8.57
N ILE A 144 -18.21 -14.64 -9.41
CA ILE A 144 -18.48 -14.40 -10.83
C ILE A 144 -18.63 -15.72 -11.59
N GLU A 145 -17.78 -16.71 -11.31
CA GLU A 145 -17.85 -18.04 -11.96
C GLU A 145 -19.19 -18.75 -11.71
N ARG A 146 -19.82 -18.51 -10.56
CA ARG A 146 -21.13 -19.09 -10.21
C ARG A 146 -22.33 -18.42 -10.88
N VAL A 147 -22.12 -17.31 -11.59
CA VAL A 147 -23.20 -16.62 -12.32
C VAL A 147 -23.51 -17.38 -13.61
N LYS A 148 -24.76 -17.87 -13.73
CA LYS A 148 -25.22 -18.65 -14.89
C LYS A 148 -25.41 -17.79 -16.16
N ASP A 149 -25.83 -16.54 -16.00
CA ASP A 149 -26.03 -15.59 -17.10
C ASP A 149 -24.68 -15.12 -17.65
N SER A 150 -24.40 -15.44 -18.92
CA SER A 150 -23.14 -15.13 -19.58
C SER A 150 -22.90 -13.63 -19.75
N LEU A 151 -23.93 -12.84 -20.06
CA LEU A 151 -23.83 -11.39 -20.24
C LEU A 151 -23.60 -10.71 -18.90
N LEU A 152 -24.33 -11.14 -17.87
CA LEU A 152 -24.12 -10.61 -16.52
C LEU A 152 -22.74 -10.98 -15.97
N ARG A 153 -22.30 -12.22 -16.20
CA ARG A 153 -20.96 -12.69 -15.81
C ARG A 153 -19.87 -11.85 -16.46
N GLN A 154 -19.95 -11.61 -17.77
CA GLN A 154 -19.00 -10.76 -18.48
C GLN A 154 -19.00 -9.33 -17.93
N LYS A 155 -20.17 -8.74 -17.71
CA LYS A 155 -20.30 -7.39 -17.14
C LYS A 155 -19.68 -7.29 -15.74
N LEU A 156 -19.85 -8.31 -14.89
CA LEU A 156 -19.24 -8.33 -13.56
C LEU A 156 -17.71 -8.54 -13.64
N SER A 157 -17.24 -9.34 -14.59
CA SER A 157 -15.81 -9.50 -14.86
C SER A 157 -15.17 -8.16 -15.24
N ASP A 158 -15.74 -7.47 -16.22
CA ASP A 158 -15.21 -6.20 -16.72
C ASP A 158 -15.27 -5.06 -15.69
N ASP A 159 -16.33 -5.05 -14.87
CA ASP A 159 -16.55 -4.00 -13.87
C ASP A 159 -15.73 -4.17 -12.59
N PHE A 160 -15.38 -5.40 -12.20
CA PHE A 160 -14.81 -5.68 -10.88
C PHE A 160 -13.54 -6.52 -10.95
N TRP A 161 -13.60 -7.69 -11.59
CA TRP A 161 -12.48 -8.62 -11.61
C TRP A 161 -11.29 -8.03 -12.36
N GLU A 162 -11.51 -7.48 -13.56
CA GLU A 162 -10.45 -6.95 -14.42
C GLU A 162 -9.69 -5.80 -13.74
N PRO A 163 -10.37 -4.78 -13.19
CA PRO A 163 -9.72 -3.76 -12.37
C PRO A 163 -8.92 -4.32 -11.19
N MET A 164 -9.46 -5.30 -10.46
CA MET A 164 -8.76 -5.93 -9.33
C MET A 164 -7.51 -6.69 -9.76
N LYS A 165 -7.57 -7.44 -10.87
CA LYS A 165 -6.40 -8.15 -11.42
C LYS A 165 -5.33 -7.18 -11.90
N LYS A 166 -5.71 -6.10 -12.58
CA LYS A 166 -4.75 -5.06 -13.02
C LYS A 166 -4.03 -4.43 -11.82
N LEU A 167 -4.80 -4.09 -10.79
CA LEU A 167 -4.26 -3.56 -9.54
C LEU A 167 -3.30 -4.55 -8.86
N LEU A 168 -3.69 -5.83 -8.79
CA LEU A 168 -2.83 -6.90 -8.26
C LEU A 168 -1.50 -7.01 -9.01
N ILE A 169 -1.54 -7.09 -10.34
CA ILE A 169 -0.35 -7.22 -11.18
C ILE A 169 0.58 -6.03 -10.98
N ILE A 170 0.04 -4.81 -10.99
CA ILE A 170 0.86 -3.60 -10.86
C ILE A 170 1.43 -3.48 -9.44
N SER A 171 0.67 -3.87 -8.40
CA SER A 171 1.21 -3.96 -7.03
C SER A 171 2.37 -4.97 -6.93
N ILE A 172 2.26 -6.14 -7.58
CA ILE A 172 3.34 -7.14 -7.61
C ILE A 172 4.56 -6.59 -8.34
N LEU A 173 4.38 -5.99 -9.52
CA LEU A 173 5.47 -5.40 -10.30
C LEU A 173 6.15 -4.25 -9.54
N GLY A 174 5.38 -3.38 -8.89
CA GLY A 174 5.90 -2.30 -8.05
C GLY A 174 6.73 -2.83 -6.88
N SER A 175 6.23 -3.87 -6.19
CA SER A 175 6.92 -4.53 -5.08
C SER A 175 8.20 -5.25 -5.53
N ALA A 176 8.17 -5.92 -6.67
CA ALA A 176 9.35 -6.58 -7.23
C ALA A 176 10.40 -5.55 -7.68
N GLY A 177 9.97 -4.47 -8.35
CA GLY A 177 10.85 -3.40 -8.81
C GLY A 177 11.56 -2.71 -7.65
N SER A 178 10.87 -2.41 -6.55
CA SER A 178 11.50 -1.88 -5.33
C SER A 178 12.48 -2.85 -4.71
N PHE A 179 12.15 -4.13 -4.64
CA PHE A 179 13.04 -5.12 -4.07
C PHE A 179 14.36 -5.20 -4.84
N VAL A 180 14.29 -5.22 -6.18
CA VAL A 180 15.47 -5.18 -7.05
C VAL A 180 16.27 -3.89 -6.81
N LEU A 181 15.60 -2.74 -6.79
CA LEU A 181 16.28 -1.46 -6.58
C LEU A 181 16.91 -1.36 -5.18
N ALA A 182 16.28 -1.92 -4.14
CA ALA A 182 16.83 -1.99 -2.80
C ALA A 182 18.08 -2.89 -2.72
N ILE A 183 18.11 -4.00 -3.46
CA ILE A 183 19.32 -4.84 -3.58
C ILE A 183 20.43 -4.07 -4.27
N VAL A 184 20.14 -3.43 -5.41
CA VAL A 184 21.11 -2.60 -6.13
C VAL A 184 21.65 -1.49 -5.22
N ALA A 185 20.78 -0.87 -4.42
CA ALA A 185 21.13 0.10 -3.39
C ALA A 185 22.20 -0.42 -2.43
N LEU A 186 21.92 -1.61 -1.88
CA LEU A 186 22.75 -2.24 -0.86
C LEU A 186 24.12 -2.57 -1.43
N VAL A 187 24.17 -3.11 -2.65
CA VAL A 187 25.41 -3.46 -3.35
C VAL A 187 26.26 -2.21 -3.61
N ILE A 188 25.67 -1.12 -4.12
CA ILE A 188 26.37 0.15 -4.36
C ILE A 188 26.94 0.69 -3.05
N LYS A 189 26.13 0.74 -1.99
CA LYS A 189 26.55 1.21 -0.66
C LYS A 189 27.71 0.39 -0.09
N MET A 190 27.67 -0.94 -0.21
CA MET A 190 28.76 -1.82 0.24
C MET A 190 30.07 -1.58 -0.52
N ARG A 191 29.98 -1.12 -1.78
CA ARG A 191 31.16 -0.78 -2.59
C ARG A 191 31.80 0.52 -2.14
N PHE A 192 31.01 1.56 -1.89
CA PHE A 192 31.49 2.88 -1.45
C PHE A 192 31.95 2.93 0.02
N LEU A 193 31.63 1.93 0.84
CA LEU A 193 32.13 1.81 2.22
C LEU A 193 33.43 1.00 2.32
N LYS A 194 33.90 0.43 1.21
CA LYS A 194 35.18 -0.30 1.13
C LYS A 194 36.36 0.58 0.69
N ASP A 195 36.07 1.76 0.13
CA ASP A 195 37.04 2.79 -0.26
C ASP A 195 37.07 3.91 0.79
#